data_AF-A0ABD1T4F2-F1
#
_entry.id   AF-A0ABD1T4F2-F1
#
_cell.length_a   1.000
_cell.length_b   1.000
_cell.length_c   1.000
_cell.angle_alpha   90.00
_cell.angle_beta   90.00
_cell.angle_gamma   90.00
#
_symmetry.space_group_name_H-M   'P 1'
#
loop_
_entity.id
_entity.type
_entity.pdbx_description
1 polymer ?
#
loop_
_entity_poly.entity_id
_entity_poly.type
_entity_poly.pdbx_seq_one_letter_code
_entity_poly.pdbx_strand_id
1 'polypeptide(L)'
;MESPCACSGTVKFAHRDCIQRWCNEKGNTSCEICLQNFKPGYIAPLKKGQIIDTTVNIRESLEVPRGEPEQENAGQILETTDYSGCTSAADRSVSCCKSVALIVSAHQQSF
;
A
#
# COMPACT_ATOMS: atom_id res chain seq x y z
N MET A 1 -19.21 -10.73 -8.19
CA MET A 1 -18.43 -9.69 -7.49
C MET A 1 -19.31 -9.05 -6.43
N GLU A 2 -18.73 -8.64 -5.32
CA GLU A 2 -19.44 -7.97 -4.23
C GLU A 2 -18.70 -6.71 -3.77
N SER A 3 -19.39 -5.93 -2.95
CA SER A 3 -18.82 -4.76 -2.28
C SER A 3 -18.81 -5.01 -0.77
N PRO A 4 -17.65 -5.40 -0.21
CA PRO A 4 -17.54 -5.79 1.19
C PRO A 4 -17.32 -4.59 2.13
N CYS A 5 -16.90 -3.44 1.61
CA CYS A 5 -16.60 -2.22 2.38
C CYS A 5 -17.12 -0.96 1.67
N ALA A 6 -16.86 0.21 2.24
CA ALA A 6 -17.32 1.52 1.76
C ALA A 6 -16.42 2.15 0.68
N CYS A 7 -15.43 1.43 0.14
CA CYS A 7 -14.61 1.93 -0.96
C CYS A 7 -15.45 2.29 -2.19
N SER A 8 -14.94 3.23 -3.00
CA SER A 8 -15.59 3.75 -4.20
C SER A 8 -14.81 3.40 -5.45
N GLY A 9 -15.44 3.51 -6.63
CA GLY A 9 -14.81 3.21 -7.91
C GLY A 9 -14.62 1.71 -8.14
N THR A 10 -13.60 1.35 -8.94
CA THR A 10 -13.34 -0.04 -9.33
C THR A 10 -12.90 -0.92 -8.17
N VAL A 11 -12.17 -0.36 -7.20
CA VAL A 11 -11.68 -1.09 -6.01
C VAL A 11 -12.81 -1.54 -5.06
N LYS A 12 -14.02 -0.99 -5.23
CA LYS A 12 -15.21 -1.43 -4.49
C LYS A 12 -15.58 -2.89 -4.76
N PHE A 13 -15.25 -3.40 -5.95
CA PHE A 13 -15.73 -4.71 -6.41
C PHE A 13 -14.63 -5.76 -6.36
N ALA A 14 -14.87 -6.83 -5.61
CA ALA A 14 -13.98 -7.99 -5.58
C ALA A 14 -14.76 -9.30 -5.50
N HIS A 15 -14.10 -10.42 -5.81
CA HIS A 15 -14.67 -11.74 -5.56
C HIS A 15 -14.58 -12.07 -4.07
N ARG A 16 -15.61 -12.71 -3.51
CA ARG A 16 -15.64 -13.17 -2.12
C ARG A 16 -14.36 -13.91 -1.73
N ASP A 17 -13.96 -14.88 -2.56
CA ASP A 17 -12.79 -15.72 -2.29
C ASP A 17 -11.47 -14.93 -2.34
N CYS A 18 -11.39 -13.88 -3.15
CA CYS A 18 -10.22 -13.00 -3.18
C CYS A 18 -10.11 -12.19 -1.88
N ILE A 19 -11.23 -11.65 -1.40
CA ILE A 19 -11.27 -10.89 -0.13
C ILE A 19 -10.95 -11.81 1.05
N GLN A 20 -11.46 -13.04 1.05
CA GLN A 20 -11.16 -14.02 2.09
C GLN A 20 -9.68 -14.42 2.11
N ARG A 21 -9.06 -14.67 0.94
CA ARG A 21 -7.62 -14.92 0.85
C ARG A 21 -6.81 -13.74 1.37
N TRP A 22 -7.19 -12.52 1.00
CA TRP A 22 -6.56 -11.31 1.53
C TRP A 22 -6.67 -11.21 3.06
N CYS A 23 -7.85 -11.48 3.65
CA CYS A 23 -8.03 -11.51 5.10
C CYS A 23 -7.14 -12.56 5.77
N ASN A 24 -6.95 -13.71 5.12
CA ASN A 24 -6.08 -14.78 5.60
C ASN A 24 -4.61 -14.37 5.62
N GLU A 25 -4.14 -13.73 4.55
CA GLU A 25 -2.75 -13.26 4.41
C GLU A 25 -2.46 -12.06 5.34
N LYS A 26 -3.40 -11.12 5.42
CA LYS A 26 -3.30 -9.92 6.27
C LYS A 26 -3.43 -10.27 7.76
N GLY A 27 -4.26 -11.25 8.09
CA GLY A 27 -4.64 -11.57 9.47
C GLY A 27 -5.59 -10.54 10.09
N ASN A 28 -6.38 -9.83 9.28
CA ASN A 28 -7.42 -8.90 9.72
C ASN A 28 -8.61 -8.90 8.75
N THR A 29 -9.79 -8.49 9.23
CA THR A 29 -11.04 -8.36 8.47
C THR A 29 -11.41 -6.90 8.19
N SER A 30 -10.48 -5.97 8.33
CA SER A 30 -10.66 -4.55 7.98
C SER A 30 -10.02 -4.22 6.64
N CYS A 31 -10.70 -3.39 5.86
CA CYS A 31 -10.18 -2.84 4.61
C CYS A 31 -9.08 -1.81 4.91
N GLU A 32 -7.91 -1.94 4.29
CA GLU A 32 -6.80 -1.00 4.53
C GLU A 32 -6.95 0.36 3.83
N ILE A 33 -7.90 0.47 2.90
CA ILE A 33 -8.12 1.69 2.11
C ILE A 33 -9.09 2.61 2.82
N CYS A 34 -10.26 2.09 3.21
CA CYS A 34 -11.30 2.87 3.89
C CYS A 34 -11.37 2.63 5.40
N LEU A 35 -10.53 1.73 5.94
CA LEU A 35 -10.43 1.37 7.37
C LEU A 35 -11.72 0.82 7.99
N GLN A 36 -12.71 0.47 7.16
CA GLN A 36 -13.96 -0.13 7.60
C GLN A 36 -13.86 -1.65 7.59
N ASN A 37 -14.55 -2.28 8.55
CA ASN A 37 -14.71 -3.73 8.56
C ASN A 37 -15.43 -4.20 7.29
N PHE A 38 -14.98 -5.33 6.76
CA PHE A 38 -15.74 -6.00 5.72
C PHE A 38 -17.09 -6.49 6.25
N LYS A 39 -18.07 -6.68 5.37
CA LYS A 39 -19.37 -7.28 5.70
C LYS A 39 -19.20 -8.57 6.52
N PRO A 40 -20.15 -8.91 7.42
CA PRO A 40 -20.11 -10.15 8.17
C PRO A 40 -19.94 -11.37 7.24
N GLY A 41 -19.07 -12.31 7.61
CA GLY A 41 -18.80 -13.52 6.84
C GLY A 41 -17.37 -13.68 6.31
N TYR A 42 -16.52 -12.67 6.53
CA TYR A 42 -15.07 -12.80 6.39
C TYR A 42 -14.43 -13.14 7.73
N ILE A 43 -13.44 -14.02 7.72
CA ILE A 43 -12.70 -14.44 8.92
C ILE A 43 -11.22 -14.19 8.70
N ALA A 44 -10.50 -13.74 9.73
CA ALA A 44 -9.05 -13.73 9.73
C ALA A 44 -8.53 -14.84 10.67
N PRO A 45 -7.43 -15.52 10.33
CA PRO A 45 -6.78 -16.45 11.23
C PRO A 45 -6.40 -15.75 12.55
N LEU A 46 -6.84 -16.29 13.67
CA LEU A 46 -6.39 -15.84 14.98
C LEU A 46 -4.89 -16.16 15.08
N LYS A 47 -4.05 -15.13 15.23
CA LYS A 47 -2.64 -15.32 15.52
C LYS A 47 -2.54 -15.99 16.90
N LYS A 48 -2.30 -17.30 16.92
CA LYS A 48 -1.95 -18.07 18.12
C LYS A 48 -0.60 -17.57 18.62
N GLY A 49 -0.58 -16.49 19.39
CA GLY A 49 0.65 -15.79 19.72
C GLY A 49 0.76 -15.16 21.10
N GLN A 50 -0.28 -15.22 21.95
CA GLN A 50 -0.22 -14.68 23.32
C GLN A 50 -1.12 -15.47 24.27
N ILE A 51 -0.85 -16.76 24.47
CA ILE A 51 -1.35 -17.51 25.63
C ILE A 51 -0.25 -18.46 26.11
N ILE A 52 0.94 -17.93 26.37
CA ILE A 52 2.02 -18.53 27.21
C ILE A 52 3.16 -17.52 27.31
N ASP A 53 2.97 -16.47 28.11
CA ASP A 53 4.08 -15.93 28.90
C ASP A 53 3.51 -15.41 30.24
N THR A 54 2.94 -16.35 30.99
CA THR A 54 2.68 -16.16 32.40
C THR A 54 3.52 -17.22 33.09
N THR A 55 4.57 -16.76 33.78
CA THR A 55 5.58 -17.51 34.54
C THR A 55 6.92 -17.69 33.82
N VAL A 56 7.70 -16.60 33.75
CA VAL A 56 9.12 -16.68 34.10
C VAL A 56 9.38 -15.71 35.24
N ASN A 57 10.03 -16.26 36.25
CA ASN A 57 10.26 -15.70 37.56
C ASN A 57 11.35 -14.62 37.56
N ILE A 58 11.24 -13.76 38.57
CA ILE A 58 12.10 -12.66 38.96
C ILE A 58 13.59 -13.04 38.93
N ARG A 59 14.39 -12.29 38.16
CA ARG A 59 15.74 -11.81 38.51
C ARG A 59 16.19 -10.76 37.50
N GLU A 60 15.97 -9.50 37.89
CA GLU A 60 16.90 -8.38 37.72
C GLU A 60 17.60 -8.22 36.36
N SER A 61 17.10 -7.31 35.52
CA SER A 61 17.91 -6.28 34.85
C SER A 61 17.04 -5.19 34.25
N LEU A 62 17.43 -3.95 34.53
CA LEU A 62 16.80 -2.67 34.21
C LEU A 62 16.63 -2.43 32.70
N GLU A 63 15.40 -2.28 32.22
CA GLU A 63 15.12 -1.47 31.02
C GLU A 63 13.82 -0.67 31.21
N VAL A 64 13.93 0.62 30.92
CA VAL A 64 13.12 1.74 31.41
C VAL A 64 11.71 1.77 30.81
N PRO A 65 10.63 1.96 31.62
CA PRO A 65 9.31 2.25 31.08
C PRO A 65 9.27 3.68 30.51
N ARG A 66 9.13 3.83 29.18
CA ARG A 66 8.75 5.11 28.59
C ARG A 66 7.25 5.09 28.28
N GLY A 67 6.51 5.88 29.04
CA GLY A 67 5.05 5.94 29.04
C GLY A 67 4.42 6.58 27.80
N GLU A 68 3.13 6.28 27.66
CA GLU A 68 2.06 7.11 27.08
C GLU A 68 2.04 8.52 27.78
N PRO A 69 1.29 9.57 27.37
CA PRO A 69 0.27 9.72 26.31
C PRO A 69 0.31 11.10 25.53
N GLU A 70 -0.68 11.31 24.63
CA GLU A 70 -1.41 12.56 24.27
C GLU A 70 -0.75 13.87 23.74
N GLN A 71 -1.20 14.24 22.52
CA GLN A 71 -1.73 15.53 22.00
C GLN A 71 -1.06 16.92 22.20
N GLU A 72 -1.11 17.69 21.09
CA GLU A 72 -1.35 19.16 20.94
C GLU A 72 -0.25 20.12 20.38
N ASN A 73 -0.44 20.49 19.11
CA ASN A 73 -0.43 21.82 18.46
C ASN A 73 0.54 22.97 18.89
N ALA A 74 1.40 23.44 17.97
CA ALA A 74 1.45 24.83 17.43
C ALA A 74 2.85 25.22 16.86
N GLY A 75 2.89 25.83 15.66
CA GLY A 75 4.03 26.63 15.19
C GLY A 75 4.32 26.59 13.68
N GLN A 76 3.89 27.62 12.94
CA GLN A 76 4.13 27.89 11.51
C GLN A 76 5.47 28.61 11.20
N ILE A 77 5.76 28.79 9.89
CA ILE A 77 6.60 29.79 9.17
C ILE A 77 7.96 29.21 8.70
N LEU A 78 8.52 29.40 7.50
CA LEU A 78 8.14 29.91 6.16
C LEU A 78 9.36 29.68 5.21
N GLU A 79 9.07 29.41 3.94
CA GLU A 79 9.87 29.57 2.69
C GLU A 79 11.26 28.91 2.45
N THR A 80 11.21 28.05 1.42
CA THR A 80 12.11 27.96 0.23
C THR A 80 13.61 27.79 0.44
N THR A 81 14.10 26.58 0.13
CA THR A 81 15.21 26.41 -0.83
C THR A 81 15.06 25.03 -1.49
N ASP A 82 14.84 25.07 -2.79
CA ASP A 82 15.13 24.07 -3.81
C ASP A 82 16.39 23.22 -3.56
N TYR A 83 16.26 21.90 -3.49
CA TYR A 83 17.30 20.99 -3.99
C TYR A 83 16.77 19.55 -4.13
N SER A 84 16.34 19.20 -5.33
CA SER A 84 16.14 17.80 -5.74
C SER A 84 17.50 17.12 -5.87
N GLY A 85 17.92 16.43 -4.80
CA GLY A 85 19.12 15.60 -4.78
C GLY A 85 18.79 14.12 -4.59
N CYS A 86 18.28 13.45 -5.61
CA CYS A 86 18.26 11.99 -5.69
C CYS A 86 19.41 11.52 -6.59
N THR A 87 20.50 11.08 -5.99
CA THR A 87 21.56 10.25 -6.59
C THR A 87 21.44 8.86 -5.94
N SER A 88 21.51 7.70 -6.59
CA SER A 88 21.89 7.31 -7.96
C SER A 88 21.57 5.82 -8.21
N ALA A 89 21.42 5.48 -9.50
CA ALA A 89 21.77 4.21 -10.18
C ALA A 89 20.89 2.94 -10.05
N ALA A 90 20.05 2.70 -11.06
CA ALA A 90 20.14 1.54 -11.95
C ALA A 90 19.30 1.78 -13.22
N ASP A 91 19.97 2.19 -14.31
CA ASP A 91 19.41 2.31 -15.64
C ASP A 91 18.81 0.97 -16.11
N ARG A 92 17.48 0.90 -16.22
CA ARG A 92 16.83 -0.02 -17.16
C ARG A 92 16.29 0.84 -18.30
N SER A 93 17.11 0.98 -19.33
CA SER A 93 16.71 1.58 -20.60
C SER A 93 15.57 0.76 -21.21
N VAL A 94 14.35 1.27 -21.12
CA VAL A 94 13.23 0.73 -21.91
C VAL A 94 13.08 1.63 -23.13
N SER A 95 13.84 1.31 -24.17
CA SER A 95 13.76 2.00 -25.46
C SER A 95 12.52 1.51 -26.21
N CYS A 96 11.42 2.25 -26.14
CA CYS A 96 10.22 2.00 -26.95
C CYS A 96 10.22 2.91 -28.18
N CYS A 97 11.18 2.70 -29.08
CA CYS A 97 11.19 3.36 -30.38
C CYS A 97 9.93 2.96 -31.17
N LYS A 98 8.97 3.88 -31.30
CA LYS A 98 7.91 3.73 -32.31
C LYS A 98 8.41 4.38 -33.60
N SER A 99 8.93 3.57 -34.51
CA SER A 99 9.25 4.01 -35.87
C SER A 99 7.95 4.25 -36.64
N VAL A 100 7.81 5.44 -37.24
CA VAL A 100 6.71 5.75 -38.17
C VAL A 100 7.29 5.71 -39.58
N ALA A 101 6.71 4.87 -40.44
CA ALA A 101 7.08 4.81 -41.85
C ALA A 101 6.32 5.91 -42.62
N LEU A 102 7.04 6.76 -43.35
CA LEU A 102 6.44 7.69 -44.30
C LEU A 102 6.48 7.07 -45.69
N ILE A 103 5.31 6.84 -46.28
CA ILE A 103 5.18 6.34 -47.65
C ILE A 103 5.17 7.57 -48.57
N VAL A 104 6.22 7.73 -49.37
CA VAL A 104 6.24 8.70 -50.47
C VAL A 104 5.72 8.00 -51.72
N SER A 105 4.46 8.22 -52.05
CA SER A 105 3.90 7.81 -53.34
C SER A 105 4.42 8.75 -54.42
N ALA A 106 5.39 8.30 -55.22
CA ALA A 106 5.86 8.99 -56.41
C ALA A 106 4.76 8.94 -57.49
N HIS A 107 4.13 10.08 -57.77
CA HIS A 107 3.20 10.23 -58.86
C HIS A 107 4.00 10.44 -60.15
N GLN A 108 4.34 9.37 -60.87
CA GLN A 108 4.90 9.49 -62.21
C GLN A 108 3.73 9.71 -63.18
N GLN A 109 3.46 10.96 -63.53
CA GLN A 109 2.58 11.28 -64.66
C GLN A 109 3.40 11.07 -65.94
N SER A 110 3.16 9.97 -66.65
CA SER A 110 3.66 9.76 -68.01
C SER A 110 2.83 10.59 -68.99
N PHE A 111 3.50 11.26 -69.92
CA PHE A 111 2.92 11.78 -71.16
C PHE A 111 3.46 10.95 -72.33
#